data_AF-A0A4Y2EQD6-F1
#
_entry.id   AF-A0A4Y2EQD6-F1
#
_cell.length_a   1.000
_cell.length_b   1.000
_cell.length_c   1.000
_cell.angle_alpha   90.00
_cell.angle_beta   90.00
_cell.angle_gamma   90.00
#
_symmetry.space_group_name_H-M   'P 1'
#
loop_
_entity.id
_entity.type
_entity.pdbx_description
1 polymer ?
#
loop_
_entity_poly.entity_id
_entity_poly.type
_entity_poly.pdbx_seq_one_letter_code
_entity_poly.pdbx_strand_id
1 'polypeptide(L)'
;MDMIGPLHFDLGNQSKCLINSVNLRIKLERNKDSFALMSATQDFKVVIQHASLFVRKVKVAPSIVIAHEIALSKGVIKMPIRRTEVKSFALSSGMQSITIPNAFIGQIPTRLILGMVSNNAFNGDFSKNPFNFKHYDLSYLCILDGNRMIPSKPFQPKFDNSNCYSRCYMSLFTDLGRYHKDQDLNISYSEYKEGYTLFAIDLTPDLSADGMHESILRNGNLTLDLKFGKALPETVNLMVYSEYRNIIEIDKNRSIFSDF
;
A
#
# COMPACT_ATOMS: atom_id res chain seq x y z
N MET A 1 -24.70 -9.28 10.70
CA MET A 1 -23.70 -9.88 9.80
C MET A 1 -22.44 -10.01 10.62
N ASP A 2 -21.88 -11.21 10.68
CA ASP A 2 -20.65 -11.46 11.43
C ASP A 2 -19.48 -11.48 10.45
N MET A 3 -18.41 -10.78 10.80
CA MET A 3 -17.20 -10.67 9.98
C MET A 3 -16.00 -11.06 10.81
N ILE A 4 -15.07 -11.83 10.21
CA ILE A 4 -13.80 -12.20 10.81
C ILE A 4 -12.70 -12.03 9.77
N GLY A 5 -11.58 -11.47 10.18
CA GLY A 5 -10.43 -11.25 9.31
C GLY A 5 -9.18 -10.88 10.11
N PRO A 6 -8.00 -11.01 9.51
CA PRO A 6 -6.77 -10.52 10.13
C PRO A 6 -6.82 -9.00 10.26
N LEU A 7 -6.17 -8.47 11.29
CA LEU A 7 -5.90 -7.04 11.35
C LEU A 7 -4.69 -6.75 10.46
N HIS A 8 -4.86 -5.89 9.46
CA HIS A 8 -3.79 -5.48 8.56
C HIS A 8 -3.00 -4.31 9.17
N PHE A 9 -1.77 -4.57 9.60
CA PHE A 9 -0.81 -3.56 10.08
C PHE A 9 0.61 -4.09 9.88
N ASP A 10 1.59 -3.18 9.78
CA ASP A 10 2.97 -3.49 9.36
C ASP A 10 3.62 -4.64 10.15
N LEU A 11 3.51 -4.62 11.48
CA LEU A 11 4.06 -5.64 12.37
C LEU A 11 3.29 -6.97 12.33
N GLY A 12 2.03 -6.96 11.90
CA GLY A 12 1.20 -8.14 11.69
C GLY A 12 1.56 -8.92 10.42
N ASN A 13 2.31 -8.31 9.50
CA ASN A 13 2.69 -8.89 8.22
C ASN A 13 4.02 -9.67 8.24
N GLN A 14 4.64 -9.88 9.40
CA GLN A 14 5.89 -10.63 9.55
C GLN A 14 5.71 -11.90 10.40
N SER A 15 6.58 -12.89 10.21
CA SER A 15 6.40 -14.25 10.73
C SER A 15 6.85 -14.49 12.18
N LYS A 16 7.62 -13.58 12.77
CA LYS A 16 8.15 -13.69 14.14
C LYS A 16 7.09 -13.32 15.16
N CYS A 17 7.01 -14.09 16.23
CA CYS A 17 6.19 -13.74 17.39
C CYS A 17 6.83 -12.57 18.16
N LEU A 18 5.99 -11.71 18.74
CA LEU A 18 6.45 -10.75 19.73
C LEU A 18 6.93 -11.48 20.99
N ILE A 19 8.04 -11.03 21.55
CA ILE A 19 8.57 -11.60 22.80
C ILE A 19 7.71 -11.22 24.01
N ASN A 20 7.94 -11.94 25.11
CA ASN A 20 7.31 -11.67 26.39
C ASN A 20 7.56 -10.23 26.88
N SER A 21 6.58 -9.71 27.62
CA SER A 21 6.66 -8.42 28.30
C SER A 21 6.81 -7.21 27.37
N VAL A 22 6.43 -7.33 26.10
CA VAL A 22 6.28 -6.21 25.16
C VAL A 22 4.81 -5.80 25.11
N ASN A 23 4.52 -4.54 25.40
CA ASN A 23 3.16 -4.01 25.40
C ASN A 23 2.74 -3.63 23.97
N LEU A 24 1.62 -4.18 23.51
CA LEU A 24 0.99 -3.81 22.24
C LEU A 24 -0.30 -3.04 22.51
N ARG A 25 -0.39 -1.81 21.97
CA ARG A 25 -1.61 -0.99 22.01
C ARG A 25 -2.16 -0.89 20.59
N ILE A 26 -3.40 -1.32 20.40
CA ILE A 26 -4.11 -1.23 19.12
C ILE A 26 -5.25 -0.21 19.30
N LYS A 27 -5.29 0.79 18.42
CA LYS A 27 -6.39 1.75 18.31
C LYS A 27 -7.04 1.56 16.96
N LEU A 28 -8.35 1.32 16.95
CA LEU A 28 -9.15 1.20 15.73
C LEU A 28 -10.09 2.39 15.65
N GLU A 29 -10.03 3.14 14.55
CA GLU A 29 -10.91 4.26 14.27
C GLU A 29 -11.83 3.89 13.13
N ARG A 30 -13.13 4.11 13.32
CA ARG A 30 -14.15 3.81 12.32
C ARG A 30 -14.26 4.96 11.33
N ASN A 31 -14.25 4.64 10.04
CA ASN A 31 -14.61 5.60 8.99
C ASN A 31 -16.07 6.07 9.12
N LYS A 32 -16.37 7.21 8.51
CA LYS A 32 -17.74 7.76 8.42
C LYS A 32 -18.65 6.80 7.65
N ASP A 33 -19.94 6.81 7.98
CA ASP A 33 -20.93 5.98 7.28
C ASP A 33 -21.01 6.27 5.78
N SER A 34 -20.83 7.53 5.37
CA SER A 34 -20.79 7.94 3.96
C SER A 34 -19.62 7.37 3.16
N PHE A 35 -18.56 6.91 3.83
CA PHE A 35 -17.45 6.20 3.19
C PHE A 35 -17.67 4.68 3.22
N ALA A 36 -18.21 4.17 4.32
CA ALA A 36 -18.37 2.73 4.53
C ALA A 36 -19.57 2.12 3.80
N LEU A 37 -20.58 2.93 3.43
CA LEU A 37 -21.82 2.48 2.81
C LEU A 37 -22.08 3.16 1.48
N MET A 38 -22.65 2.40 0.55
CA MET A 38 -23.26 2.91 -0.66
C MET A 38 -24.78 2.80 -0.54
N SER A 39 -25.50 3.89 -0.78
CA SER A 39 -26.96 3.95 -0.68
C SER A 39 -27.53 5.06 -1.56
N ALA A 40 -28.72 4.82 -2.11
CA ALA A 40 -29.47 5.83 -2.85
C ALA A 40 -30.20 6.83 -1.93
N THR A 41 -30.56 6.44 -0.70
CA THR A 41 -31.46 7.22 0.17
C THR A 41 -30.81 7.76 1.46
N GLN A 42 -29.51 7.51 1.70
CA GLN A 42 -28.74 8.01 2.85
C GLN A 42 -29.28 7.64 4.26
N ASP A 43 -30.23 6.71 4.36
CA ASP A 43 -30.93 6.40 5.63
C ASP A 43 -30.22 5.33 6.49
N PHE A 44 -29.04 4.86 6.08
CA PHE A 44 -28.39 3.72 6.69
C PHE A 44 -27.11 4.13 7.44
N LYS A 45 -26.86 3.44 8.55
CA LYS A 45 -25.65 3.59 9.36
C LYS A 45 -25.08 2.24 9.75
N VAL A 46 -23.77 2.15 9.91
CA VAL A 46 -23.08 0.97 10.44
C VAL A 46 -22.90 1.14 11.95
N VAL A 47 -23.43 0.18 12.71
CA VAL A 47 -23.24 0.10 14.16
C VAL A 47 -22.50 -1.19 14.48
N ILE A 48 -21.33 -1.07 15.11
CA ILE A 48 -20.58 -2.21 15.63
C ILE A 48 -21.21 -2.59 16.97
N GLN A 49 -21.89 -3.72 17.01
CA GLN A 49 -22.54 -4.22 18.24
C GLN A 49 -21.50 -4.81 19.21
N HIS A 50 -20.63 -5.66 18.68
CA HIS A 50 -19.56 -6.31 19.43
C HIS A 50 -18.31 -6.39 18.56
N ALA A 51 -17.14 -6.20 19.19
CA ALA A 51 -15.84 -6.39 18.57
C ALA A 51 -14.98 -7.24 19.51
N SER A 52 -14.24 -8.20 18.97
CA SER A 52 -13.34 -9.07 19.73
C SER A 52 -12.07 -9.31 18.95
N LEU A 53 -10.93 -9.30 19.65
CA LEU A 53 -9.62 -9.56 19.09
C LEU A 53 -9.10 -10.90 19.59
N PHE A 54 -8.84 -11.82 18.66
CA PHE A 54 -8.26 -13.13 18.96
C PHE A 54 -6.76 -13.09 18.71
N VAL A 55 -5.97 -13.27 19.77
CA VAL A 55 -4.50 -13.27 19.70
C VAL A 55 -3.96 -14.63 20.06
N ARG A 56 -3.15 -15.23 19.17
CA ARG A 56 -2.46 -16.49 19.45
C ARG A 56 -1.23 -16.23 20.32
N LYS A 57 -1.14 -16.95 21.44
CA LYS A 57 0.05 -16.96 22.32
C LYS A 57 0.75 -18.31 22.21
N VAL A 58 2.08 -18.30 22.15
CA VAL A 58 2.90 -19.51 22.09
C VAL A 58 3.51 -19.75 23.47
N LYS A 59 3.26 -20.92 24.05
CA LYS A 59 3.91 -21.35 25.29
C LYS A 59 5.24 -22.01 24.93
N VAL A 60 6.34 -21.44 25.43
CA VAL A 60 7.70 -21.96 25.21
C VAL A 60 8.23 -22.62 26.48
N ALA A 61 9.19 -23.55 26.32
CA ALA A 61 9.85 -24.19 27.45
C ALA A 61 10.66 -23.15 28.27
N PRO A 62 10.79 -23.32 29.61
CA PRO A 62 11.54 -22.37 30.44
C PRO A 62 12.98 -22.13 29.99
N SER A 63 13.65 -23.16 29.46
CA SER A 63 15.00 -23.06 28.91
C SER A 63 15.10 -22.08 27.74
N ILE A 64 14.06 -21.97 26.91
CA ILE A 64 13.99 -21.03 25.78
C ILE A 64 13.85 -19.60 26.28
N VAL A 65 13.04 -19.38 27.32
CA VAL A 65 12.87 -18.05 27.94
C VAL A 65 14.21 -17.56 28.49
N ILE A 66 14.92 -18.41 29.23
CA ILE A 66 16.26 -18.08 29.76
C ILE A 66 17.24 -17.80 28.62
N ALA A 67 17.23 -18.62 27.56
CA ALA A 67 18.08 -18.41 26.39
C ALA A 67 17.80 -17.07 25.70
N HIS A 68 16.53 -16.64 25.61
CA HIS A 68 16.17 -15.32 25.10
C HIS A 68 16.72 -14.18 25.96
N GLU A 69 16.64 -14.26 27.29
CA GLU A 69 17.21 -13.23 28.18
C GLU A 69 18.75 -13.14 28.06
N ILE A 70 19.44 -14.28 27.93
CA ILE A 70 20.89 -14.33 27.70
C ILE A 70 21.24 -13.74 26.32
N ALA A 71 20.43 -14.01 25.29
CA ALA A 71 20.63 -13.43 23.97
C ALA A 71 20.43 -11.90 23.99
N LEU A 72 19.39 -11.43 24.68
CA LEU A 72 19.09 -10.00 24.87
C LEU A 72 20.16 -9.28 25.70
N SER A 73 20.91 -9.98 26.56
CA SER A 73 22.06 -9.36 27.24
C SER A 73 23.25 -9.11 26.33
N LYS A 74 23.28 -9.71 25.12
CA LYS A 74 24.37 -9.60 24.14
C LYS A 74 24.00 -8.72 22.94
N GLY A 75 22.72 -8.48 22.71
CA GLY A 75 22.25 -7.71 21.55
C GLY A 75 20.74 -7.47 21.57
N VAL A 76 20.23 -6.93 20.48
CA VAL A 76 18.81 -6.61 20.29
C VAL A 76 18.12 -7.64 19.40
N ILE A 77 16.81 -7.80 19.59
CA ILE A 77 15.99 -8.56 18.64
C ILE A 77 15.66 -7.66 17.47
N LYS A 78 15.87 -8.15 16.25
CA LYS A 78 15.53 -7.46 15.01
C LYS A 78 14.29 -8.07 14.38
N MET A 79 13.25 -7.27 14.20
CA MET A 79 11.99 -7.65 13.55
C MET A 79 11.85 -6.87 12.25
N PRO A 80 12.12 -7.50 11.09
CA PRO A 80 11.88 -6.85 9.81
C PRO A 80 10.38 -6.66 9.62
N ILE A 81 9.99 -5.48 9.18
CA ILE A 81 8.61 -5.11 8.87
C ILE A 81 8.52 -4.58 7.43
N ARG A 82 7.35 -4.78 6.83
CA ARG A 82 6.95 -4.08 5.61
C ARG A 82 6.07 -2.92 6.05
N ARG A 83 6.67 -1.74 6.20
CA ARG A 83 5.94 -0.52 6.56
C ARG A 83 5.16 -0.03 5.36
N THR A 84 3.92 0.36 5.58
CA THR A 84 3.02 0.80 4.52
C THR A 84 2.55 2.22 4.80
N GLU A 85 2.54 3.07 3.79
CA GLU A 85 2.00 4.42 3.88
C GLU A 85 1.14 4.74 2.67
N VAL A 86 0.09 5.55 2.87
CA VAL A 86 -0.75 6.04 1.78
C VAL A 86 -0.69 7.55 1.76
N LYS A 87 -0.24 8.11 0.64
CA LYS A 87 -0.33 9.55 0.36
C LYS A 87 -1.41 9.82 -0.67
N SER A 88 -2.11 10.93 -0.53
CA SER A 88 -3.12 11.39 -1.48
C SER A 88 -2.75 12.76 -2.05
N PHE A 89 -2.83 12.91 -3.36
CA PHE A 89 -2.62 14.18 -4.06
C PHE A 89 -3.90 14.59 -4.78
N ALA A 90 -4.41 15.78 -4.48
CA ALA A 90 -5.59 16.32 -5.14
C ALA A 90 -5.21 16.91 -6.51
N LEU A 91 -5.84 16.40 -7.56
CA LEU A 91 -5.66 16.78 -8.96
C LEU A 91 -6.88 17.56 -9.41
N SER A 92 -6.69 18.83 -9.79
CA SER A 92 -7.79 19.71 -10.19
C SER A 92 -8.41 19.28 -11.53
N SER A 93 -9.72 19.52 -11.67
CA SER A 93 -10.41 19.37 -12.96
C SER A 93 -9.74 20.23 -14.04
N GLY A 94 -9.77 19.76 -15.29
CA GLY A 94 -9.20 20.46 -16.44
C GLY A 94 -7.72 20.14 -16.72
N MET A 95 -7.00 19.53 -15.77
CA MET A 95 -5.59 19.18 -15.97
C MET A 95 -5.44 18.03 -16.99
N GLN A 96 -4.42 18.13 -17.84
CA GLN A 96 -4.01 17.08 -18.80
C GLN A 96 -2.58 16.59 -18.58
N SER A 97 -1.75 17.37 -17.88
CA SER A 97 -0.37 17.02 -17.53
C SER A 97 -0.11 17.47 -16.09
N ILE A 98 0.41 16.56 -15.28
CA ILE A 98 0.60 16.74 -13.85
C ILE A 98 1.98 16.20 -13.49
N THR A 99 2.79 17.06 -12.89
CA THR A 99 4.06 16.66 -12.29
C THR A 99 3.99 17.00 -10.80
N ILE A 100 4.14 16.00 -9.94
CA ILE A 100 4.14 16.13 -8.48
C ILE A 100 5.59 16.03 -8.01
N PRO A 101 6.31 17.15 -7.87
CA PRO A 101 7.67 17.14 -7.40
C PRO A 101 7.71 16.73 -5.93
N ASN A 102 8.81 16.09 -5.51
CA ASN A 102 9.05 15.79 -4.11
C ASN A 102 7.93 14.96 -3.44
N ALA A 103 7.26 14.10 -4.19
CA ALA A 103 6.17 13.27 -3.69
C ALA A 103 6.65 12.35 -2.54
N PHE A 104 7.89 11.89 -2.62
CA PHE A 104 8.57 11.15 -1.56
C PHE A 104 9.96 11.74 -1.35
N ILE A 105 10.30 12.06 -0.10
CA ILE A 105 11.60 12.61 0.31
C ILE A 105 12.14 11.73 1.44
N GLY A 106 13.42 11.40 1.41
CA GLY A 106 14.07 10.55 2.41
C GLY A 106 14.16 9.12 1.91
N GLN A 107 13.78 8.14 2.72
CA GLN A 107 13.78 6.74 2.32
C GLN A 107 12.90 6.56 1.08
N ILE A 108 13.46 5.96 0.02
CA ILE A 108 12.74 5.61 -1.19
C ILE A 108 11.93 4.34 -0.90
N PRO A 109 10.62 4.32 -1.18
CA PRO A 109 9.82 3.10 -1.10
C PRO A 109 10.41 1.99 -1.96
N THR A 110 10.28 0.75 -1.50
CA THR A 110 10.59 -0.43 -2.31
C THR A 110 9.54 -0.69 -3.40
N ARG A 111 8.30 -0.26 -3.17
CA ARG A 111 7.19 -0.42 -4.10
C ARG A 111 6.23 0.76 -4.01
N LEU A 112 5.65 1.13 -5.15
CA LEU A 112 4.54 2.06 -5.26
C LEU A 112 3.34 1.38 -5.93
N ILE A 113 2.14 1.66 -5.43
CA ILE A 113 0.87 1.33 -6.08
C ILE A 113 0.07 2.62 -6.20
N LEU A 114 -0.24 3.01 -7.42
CA LEU A 114 -0.96 4.24 -7.73
C LEU A 114 -2.39 3.90 -8.16
N GLY A 115 -3.36 4.62 -7.62
CA GLY A 115 -4.77 4.51 -7.98
C GLY A 115 -5.44 5.88 -7.94
N MET A 116 -6.44 6.08 -8.79
CA MET A 116 -7.14 7.36 -8.88
C MET A 116 -8.63 7.18 -8.60
N VAL A 117 -9.16 8.02 -7.72
CA VAL A 117 -10.57 8.00 -7.32
C VAL A 117 -11.16 9.40 -7.36
N SER A 118 -12.48 9.52 -7.54
CA SER A 118 -13.17 10.82 -7.49
C SER A 118 -12.97 11.45 -6.10
N ASN A 119 -12.72 12.77 -6.04
CA ASN A 119 -12.53 13.44 -4.76
C ASN A 119 -13.75 13.30 -3.83
N ASN A 120 -14.97 13.26 -4.39
CA ASN A 120 -16.18 13.03 -3.59
C ASN A 120 -16.21 11.62 -2.99
N ALA A 121 -15.83 10.61 -3.78
CA ALA A 121 -15.79 9.23 -3.33
C ALA A 121 -14.78 9.06 -2.18
N PHE A 122 -13.58 9.65 -2.33
CA PHE A 122 -12.53 9.64 -1.31
C PHE A 122 -12.98 10.26 0.03
N ASN A 123 -13.72 11.37 -0.01
CA ASN A 123 -14.22 12.05 1.19
C ASN A 123 -15.48 11.38 1.79
N GLY A 124 -16.03 10.36 1.12
CA GLY A 124 -17.24 9.64 1.49
C GLY A 124 -18.50 10.30 0.92
N ASP A 125 -19.12 9.61 -0.02
CA ASP A 125 -20.37 9.97 -0.68
C ASP A 125 -21.18 8.68 -0.88
N PHE A 126 -22.39 8.63 -0.33
CA PHE A 126 -23.24 7.43 -0.39
C PHE A 126 -23.54 6.97 -1.83
N SER A 127 -23.46 7.86 -2.81
CA SER A 127 -23.71 7.54 -4.22
C SER A 127 -22.47 7.00 -4.95
N LYS A 128 -21.28 7.11 -4.36
CA LYS A 128 -20.01 6.78 -5.02
C LYS A 128 -19.25 5.69 -4.26
N ASN A 129 -18.53 4.87 -5.00
CA ASN A 129 -17.65 3.84 -4.43
C ASN A 129 -16.22 4.42 -4.21
N PRO A 130 -15.70 4.49 -2.97
CA PRO A 130 -14.33 4.95 -2.69
C PRO A 130 -13.24 4.01 -3.21
N PHE A 131 -13.58 2.76 -3.54
CA PHE A 131 -12.66 1.74 -4.07
C PHE A 131 -12.82 1.52 -5.59
N ASN A 132 -13.53 2.41 -6.28
CA ASN A 132 -13.61 2.40 -7.74
C ASN A 132 -12.45 3.20 -8.34
N PHE A 133 -11.35 2.51 -8.63
CA PHE A 133 -10.12 3.07 -9.18
C PHE A 133 -10.25 3.26 -10.69
N LYS A 134 -10.55 4.49 -11.10
CA LYS A 134 -10.76 4.85 -12.51
C LYS A 134 -9.43 5.17 -13.20
N HIS A 135 -9.37 4.89 -14.50
CA HIS A 135 -8.20 5.22 -15.32
C HIS A 135 -8.08 6.71 -15.69
N TYR A 136 -9.21 7.46 -15.70
CA TYR A 136 -9.28 8.88 -16.11
C TYR A 136 -8.60 9.22 -17.45
N ASP A 137 -8.56 8.26 -18.36
CA ASP A 137 -7.84 8.35 -19.64
C ASP A 137 -6.34 8.65 -19.48
N LEU A 138 -5.71 8.14 -18.43
CA LEU A 138 -4.26 8.21 -18.25
C LEU A 138 -3.56 7.67 -19.51
N SER A 139 -2.65 8.46 -20.08
CA SER A 139 -1.92 8.15 -21.30
C SER A 139 -0.41 8.08 -21.09
N TYR A 140 0.07 8.55 -19.94
CA TYR A 140 1.47 8.50 -19.56
C TYR A 140 1.61 8.40 -18.04
N LEU A 141 2.47 7.50 -17.56
CA LEU A 141 2.88 7.43 -16.16
C LEU A 141 4.36 7.05 -16.05
N CYS A 142 5.09 7.85 -15.27
CA CYS A 142 6.48 7.60 -14.92
C CYS A 142 6.78 8.11 -13.50
N ILE A 143 7.71 7.45 -12.83
CA ILE A 143 8.32 7.90 -11.57
C ILE A 143 9.73 8.39 -11.90
N LEU A 144 10.08 9.58 -11.46
CA LEU A 144 11.39 10.16 -11.63
C LEU A 144 12.16 10.06 -10.31
N ASP A 145 13.30 9.38 -10.35
CA ASP A 145 14.32 9.33 -9.31
C ASP A 145 15.52 10.18 -9.77
N GLY A 146 15.48 11.48 -9.45
CA GLY A 146 16.34 12.47 -10.08
C GLY A 146 16.13 12.51 -11.61
N ASN A 147 17.18 12.20 -12.38
CA ASN A 147 17.13 12.15 -13.85
C ASN A 147 16.77 10.77 -14.40
N ARG A 148 16.52 9.77 -13.54
CA ARG A 148 16.19 8.41 -13.95
C ARG A 148 14.68 8.20 -13.99
N MET A 149 14.19 7.69 -15.12
CA MET A 149 12.81 7.24 -15.28
C MET A 149 12.62 5.81 -14.78
N ILE A 150 11.56 5.56 -14.01
CA ILE A 150 11.12 4.25 -13.53
C ILE A 150 9.61 4.12 -13.79
N PRO A 151 9.18 3.13 -14.61
CA PRO A 151 10.01 2.26 -15.43
C PRO A 151 10.79 3.04 -16.51
N SER A 152 11.90 2.46 -16.99
CA SER A 152 12.78 3.10 -18.01
C SER A 152 12.05 3.47 -19.30
N LYS A 153 11.08 2.65 -19.68
CA LYS A 153 10.03 2.99 -20.64
C LYS A 153 8.78 3.31 -19.84
N PRO A 154 8.31 4.57 -19.81
CA PRO A 154 7.08 4.96 -19.14
C PRO A 154 5.88 4.08 -19.54
N PHE A 155 4.90 3.99 -18.67
CA PHE A 155 3.62 3.40 -19.06
C PHE A 155 2.90 4.37 -20.01
N GLN A 156 2.35 3.83 -21.09
CA GLN A 156 1.57 4.59 -22.07
C GLN A 156 0.30 3.82 -22.44
N PRO A 157 -0.62 3.59 -21.48
CA PRO A 157 -1.83 2.83 -21.76
C PRO A 157 -2.77 3.61 -22.68
N LYS A 158 -3.59 2.89 -23.44
CA LYS A 158 -4.76 3.43 -24.14
C LYS A 158 -5.99 2.63 -23.75
N PHE A 159 -6.98 3.32 -23.20
CA PHE A 159 -8.24 2.74 -22.73
C PHE A 159 -9.39 2.93 -23.73
N ASP A 160 -9.07 3.38 -24.95
CA ASP A 160 -10.01 3.46 -26.07
C ASP A 160 -10.30 2.05 -26.66
N ASN A 161 -10.92 2.00 -27.83
CA ASN A 161 -11.26 0.75 -28.51
C ASN A 161 -10.04 -0.16 -28.79
N SER A 162 -8.81 0.37 -28.78
CA SER A 162 -7.58 -0.43 -28.95
C SER A 162 -7.23 -1.26 -27.72
N ASN A 163 -7.71 -0.91 -26.52
CA ASN A 163 -7.44 -1.59 -25.25
C ASN A 163 -5.94 -1.92 -25.04
N CYS A 164 -5.04 -1.00 -25.38
CA CYS A 164 -3.60 -1.16 -25.23
C CYS A 164 -3.14 -0.82 -23.81
N TYR A 165 -3.51 -1.64 -22.82
CA TYR A 165 -3.11 -1.46 -21.41
C TYR A 165 -2.55 -2.74 -20.76
N SER A 166 -2.26 -3.77 -21.56
CA SER A 166 -1.70 -5.06 -21.11
C SER A 166 -0.47 -4.95 -20.23
N ARG A 167 0.45 -4.02 -20.54
CA ARG A 167 1.65 -3.80 -19.72
C ARG A 167 1.33 -3.27 -18.33
N CYS A 168 0.32 -2.41 -18.19
CA CYS A 168 -0.09 -1.89 -16.88
C CYS A 168 -0.81 -2.97 -16.07
N TYR A 169 -1.69 -3.73 -16.71
CA TYR A 169 -2.33 -4.88 -16.08
C TYR A 169 -1.31 -5.93 -15.62
N MET A 170 -0.33 -6.26 -16.48
CA MET A 170 0.73 -7.21 -16.14
C MET A 170 1.60 -6.72 -14.98
N SER A 171 1.80 -5.41 -14.83
CA SER A 171 2.60 -4.86 -13.73
C SER A 171 2.00 -5.17 -12.36
N LEU A 172 0.67 -5.34 -12.26
CA LEU A 172 0.05 -5.82 -11.03
C LEU A 172 0.54 -7.22 -10.63
N PHE A 173 0.89 -8.07 -11.57
CA PHE A 173 1.39 -9.41 -11.25
C PHE A 173 2.90 -9.41 -11.05
N THR A 174 3.65 -8.76 -11.95
CA THR A 174 5.12 -8.74 -11.89
C THR A 174 5.62 -7.94 -10.69
N ASP A 175 5.14 -6.71 -10.53
CA ASP A 175 5.74 -5.76 -9.58
C ASP A 175 5.21 -5.96 -8.16
N LEU A 176 4.06 -6.64 -8.00
CA LEU A 176 3.60 -7.16 -6.70
C LEU A 176 4.26 -8.48 -6.32
N GLY A 177 5.11 -9.06 -7.18
CA GLY A 177 5.78 -10.35 -6.92
C GLY A 177 4.80 -11.54 -6.91
N ARG A 178 3.67 -11.42 -7.62
CA ARG A 178 2.64 -12.46 -7.76
C ARG A 178 2.81 -13.30 -9.02
N TYR A 179 3.61 -12.82 -9.96
CA TYR A 179 3.92 -13.54 -11.18
C TYR A 179 4.55 -14.90 -10.86
N HIS A 180 3.98 -15.97 -11.43
CA HIS A 180 4.32 -17.37 -11.14
C HIS A 180 4.03 -17.88 -9.71
N LYS A 181 3.22 -17.18 -8.93
CA LYS A 181 2.67 -17.70 -7.66
C LYS A 181 1.23 -18.13 -7.85
N ASP A 182 0.78 -19.14 -7.11
CA ASP A 182 -0.61 -19.64 -7.12
C ASP A 182 -1.62 -18.68 -6.44
N GLN A 183 -1.33 -17.37 -6.47
CA GLN A 183 -2.16 -16.33 -5.85
C GLN A 183 -2.60 -15.35 -6.93
N ASP A 184 -3.89 -15.44 -7.26
CA ASP A 184 -4.54 -14.50 -8.16
C ASP A 184 -4.91 -13.20 -7.40
N LEU A 185 -4.95 -12.09 -8.13
CA LEU A 185 -5.47 -10.81 -7.67
C LEU A 185 -6.99 -10.72 -7.77
N ASN A 186 -7.63 -11.70 -8.43
CA ASN A 186 -9.07 -11.75 -8.68
C ASN A 186 -9.57 -10.50 -9.44
N ILE A 187 -8.75 -10.03 -10.40
CA ILE A 187 -9.07 -8.93 -11.31
C ILE A 187 -8.79 -9.43 -12.73
N SER A 188 -9.82 -9.57 -13.54
CA SER A 188 -9.66 -9.94 -14.95
C SER A 188 -9.13 -8.77 -15.79
N TYR A 189 -8.59 -9.07 -16.97
CA TYR A 189 -8.12 -8.05 -17.92
C TYR A 189 -9.23 -7.08 -18.35
N SER A 190 -10.47 -7.55 -18.44
CA SER A 190 -11.64 -6.72 -18.75
C SER A 190 -12.04 -5.84 -17.57
N GLU A 191 -12.03 -6.37 -16.35
CA GLU A 191 -12.40 -5.60 -15.15
C GLU A 191 -11.36 -4.54 -14.82
N TYR A 192 -10.09 -4.76 -15.16
CA TYR A 192 -9.01 -3.80 -14.90
C TYR A 192 -9.38 -2.37 -15.33
N LYS A 193 -9.91 -2.18 -16.54
CA LYS A 193 -10.31 -0.83 -17.02
C LYS A 193 -11.63 -0.33 -16.42
N GLU A 194 -12.46 -1.21 -15.88
CA GLU A 194 -13.81 -0.95 -15.36
C GLU A 194 -13.81 -0.68 -13.84
N GLY A 195 -12.79 0.03 -13.34
CA GLY A 195 -12.74 0.47 -11.93
C GLY A 195 -11.72 -0.24 -11.05
N TYR A 196 -10.83 -1.04 -11.64
CA TYR A 196 -9.72 -1.70 -10.95
C TYR A 196 -8.35 -1.25 -11.50
N THR A 197 -8.27 -0.03 -12.03
CA THR A 197 -7.06 0.50 -12.65
C THR A 197 -6.06 0.95 -11.59
N LEU A 198 -5.18 0.03 -11.20
CA LEU A 198 -4.07 0.27 -10.30
C LEU A 198 -2.75 0.08 -11.05
N PHE A 199 -1.76 0.91 -10.75
CA PHE A 199 -0.42 0.83 -11.34
C PHE A 199 0.59 0.44 -10.26
N ALA A 200 1.06 -0.80 -10.29
CA ALA A 200 2.15 -1.26 -9.42
C ALA A 200 3.50 -1.00 -10.09
N ILE A 201 4.47 -0.52 -9.30
CA ILE A 201 5.84 -0.24 -9.70
C ILE A 201 6.79 -0.76 -8.61
N ASP A 202 7.67 -1.69 -8.97
CA ASP A 202 8.77 -2.11 -8.13
C ASP A 202 9.96 -1.16 -8.31
N LEU A 203 10.44 -0.59 -7.20
CA LEU A 203 11.55 0.36 -7.17
C LEU A 203 12.88 -0.29 -6.74
N THR A 204 12.86 -1.58 -6.38
CA THR A 204 14.08 -2.32 -6.06
C THR A 204 14.95 -2.50 -7.31
N PRO A 205 16.30 -2.41 -7.19
CA PRO A 205 17.19 -2.51 -8.33
C PRO A 205 17.11 -3.83 -9.11
N ASP A 206 16.71 -4.90 -8.43
CA ASP A 206 16.62 -6.27 -8.93
C ASP A 206 15.18 -6.76 -9.16
N LEU A 207 14.18 -5.85 -9.05
CA LEU A 207 12.76 -6.13 -9.24
C LEU A 207 12.26 -7.27 -8.34
N SER A 208 12.73 -7.26 -7.11
CA SER A 208 12.45 -8.30 -6.12
C SER A 208 11.99 -7.71 -4.80
N ALA A 209 11.08 -6.73 -4.85
CA ALA A 209 10.47 -6.16 -3.64
C ALA A 209 9.82 -7.23 -2.73
N ASP A 210 9.42 -8.38 -3.28
CA ASP A 210 8.89 -9.53 -2.54
C ASP A 210 9.92 -10.64 -2.25
N GLY A 211 11.20 -10.42 -2.60
CA GLY A 211 12.31 -11.33 -2.35
C GLY A 211 12.66 -11.50 -0.87
N MET A 212 13.35 -12.59 -0.53
CA MET A 212 13.73 -12.93 0.84
C MET A 212 15.03 -12.24 1.29
N HIS A 213 15.75 -11.58 0.40
CA HIS A 213 16.95 -10.81 0.69
C HIS A 213 16.62 -9.34 0.90
N GLU A 214 17.45 -8.63 1.67
CA GLU A 214 17.28 -7.21 1.91
C GLU A 214 17.96 -6.38 0.81
N SER A 215 17.16 -5.57 0.10
CA SER A 215 17.70 -4.52 -0.75
C SER A 215 18.24 -3.39 0.11
N ILE A 216 19.32 -2.74 -0.33
CA ILE A 216 19.92 -1.60 0.36
C ILE A 216 18.90 -0.47 0.48
N LEU A 217 18.75 0.08 1.68
CA LEU A 217 17.95 1.28 1.91
C LEU A 217 18.53 2.45 1.09
N ARG A 218 17.71 3.00 0.21
CA ARG A 218 18.08 4.14 -0.62
C ARG A 218 17.39 5.38 -0.09
N ASN A 219 18.13 6.48 0.03
CA ASN A 219 17.58 7.80 0.28
C ASN A 219 17.57 8.60 -1.02
N GLY A 220 16.53 9.39 -1.22
CA GLY A 220 16.42 10.26 -2.38
C GLY A 220 15.08 10.97 -2.42
N ASN A 221 14.68 11.29 -3.65
CA ASN A 221 13.52 12.10 -3.92
C ASN A 221 12.81 11.58 -5.16
N LEU A 222 11.55 11.20 -5.00
CA LEU A 222 10.71 10.76 -6.11
C LEU A 222 9.74 11.84 -6.54
N THR A 223 9.67 12.05 -7.85
CA THR A 223 8.67 12.89 -8.52
C THR A 223 7.74 12.01 -9.34
N LEU A 224 6.44 12.26 -9.26
CA LEU A 224 5.43 11.53 -10.05
C LEU A 224 5.09 12.36 -11.29
N ASP A 225 5.13 11.76 -12.47
CA ASP A 225 4.77 12.43 -13.72
C ASP A 225 3.64 11.67 -14.44
N LEU A 226 2.51 12.34 -14.62
CA LEU A 226 1.27 11.79 -15.15
C LEU A 226 0.73 12.67 -16.29
N LYS A 227 0.27 12.05 -17.37
CA LYS A 227 -0.46 12.75 -18.44
C LYS A 227 -1.72 11.97 -18.81
N PHE A 228 -2.72 12.72 -19.26
CA PHE A 228 -4.05 12.22 -19.57
C PHE A 228 -4.37 12.54 -21.04
N GLY A 229 -5.03 11.61 -21.73
CA GLY A 229 -5.50 11.80 -23.11
C GLY A 229 -6.62 12.84 -23.21
N LYS A 230 -7.36 13.05 -22.11
CA LYS A 230 -8.39 14.08 -21.96
C LYS A 230 -8.19 14.85 -20.68
N ALA A 231 -8.71 16.07 -20.64
CA ALA A 231 -8.72 16.86 -19.41
C ALA A 231 -9.54 16.16 -18.33
N LEU A 232 -9.04 16.18 -17.08
CA LEU A 232 -9.74 15.58 -15.95
C LEU A 232 -11.15 16.18 -15.82
N PRO A 233 -12.22 15.37 -15.83
CA PRO A 233 -13.59 15.86 -15.85
C PRO A 233 -14.07 16.37 -14.49
N GLU A 234 -13.41 15.94 -13.41
CA GLU A 234 -13.69 16.30 -12.03
C GLU A 234 -12.37 16.39 -11.25
N THR A 235 -12.42 16.89 -10.02
CA THR A 235 -11.26 16.79 -9.11
C THR A 235 -11.04 15.33 -8.72
N VAL A 236 -9.82 14.85 -8.89
CA VAL A 236 -9.41 13.46 -8.68
C VAL A 236 -8.41 13.39 -7.53
N ASN A 237 -8.53 12.39 -6.66
CA ASN A 237 -7.46 12.06 -5.71
C ASN A 237 -6.60 10.95 -6.28
N LEU A 238 -5.32 11.25 -6.49
CA LEU A 238 -4.29 10.26 -6.74
C LEU A 238 -3.83 9.68 -5.40
N MET A 239 -4.20 8.45 -5.13
CA MET A 239 -3.72 7.68 -3.99
C MET A 239 -2.44 6.95 -4.39
N VAL A 240 -1.42 7.06 -3.55
CA VAL A 240 -0.14 6.38 -3.72
C VAL A 240 0.13 5.60 -2.45
N TYR A 241 -0.01 4.29 -2.55
CA TYR A 241 0.38 3.34 -1.51
C TYR A 241 1.86 3.01 -1.73
N SER A 242 2.66 3.20 -0.69
CA SER A 242 4.11 2.99 -0.69
C SER A 242 4.50 1.95 0.35
N GLU A 243 5.33 0.98 -0.06
CA GLU A 243 5.89 -0.03 0.84
C GLU A 243 7.36 0.25 1.11
N TYR A 244 7.74 0.20 2.37
CA TYR A 244 9.10 0.34 2.85
C TYR A 244 9.52 -0.94 3.56
N ARG A 245 10.83 -1.21 3.52
CA ARG A 245 11.43 -2.22 4.38
C ARG A 245 12.13 -1.50 5.52
N ASN A 246 11.75 -1.85 6.74
CA ASN A 246 12.26 -1.24 7.95
C ASN A 246 12.46 -2.32 9.00
N ILE A 247 13.24 -2.01 10.03
CA ILE A 247 13.50 -2.93 11.14
C ILE A 247 13.04 -2.28 12.44
N ILE A 248 12.29 -3.05 13.22
CA ILE A 248 12.04 -2.75 14.63
C ILE A 248 13.05 -3.52 15.46
N GLU A 249 13.75 -2.81 16.35
CA GLU A 249 14.68 -3.39 17.31
C GLU A 249 14.10 -3.36 18.72
N ILE A 250 14.25 -4.46 19.45
CA ILE A 250 13.81 -4.58 20.85
C ILE A 250 15.02 -4.94 21.71
N ASP A 251 15.29 -4.10 22.72
CA ASP A 251 16.41 -4.31 23.64
C ASP A 251 16.04 -5.17 24.86
N LYS A 252 17.01 -5.39 25.73
CA LYS A 252 16.85 -6.12 27.00
C LYS A 252 15.76 -5.52 27.89
N ASN A 253 15.64 -4.20 27.92
CA ASN A 253 14.67 -3.46 28.74
C ASN A 253 13.28 -3.41 28.09
N ARG A 254 13.10 -4.05 26.93
CA ARG A 254 11.88 -3.97 26.09
C ARG A 254 11.63 -2.58 25.53
N SER A 255 12.66 -1.74 25.46
CA SER A 255 12.63 -0.51 24.69
C SER A 255 12.58 -0.87 23.21
N ILE A 256 11.76 -0.13 22.46
CA ILE A 256 11.52 -0.35 21.03
C ILE A 256 12.19 0.78 20.26
N PHE A 257 13.00 0.43 19.28
CA PHE A 257 13.66 1.36 18.37
C PHE A 257 13.24 1.05 16.93
N SER A 258 13.06 2.08 16.11
CA SER A 258 12.79 1.99 14.68
C SER A 258 13.86 2.75 13.90
N ASP A 259 14.11 2.31 12.66
CA ASP A 259 15.02 2.98 11.72
C ASP A 259 14.32 4.05 10.86
N PHE A 260 13.13 4.48 11.27
CA PHE A 260 12.29 5.47 10.58
C PHE A 260 11.53 6.38 11.54
#